data_AF-A0ABD5WXT4-F1
#
_entry.id   AF-A0ABD5WXT4-F1
#
_cell.length_a   1.000
_cell.length_b   1.000
_cell.length_c   1.000
_cell.angle_alpha   90.00
_cell.angle_beta   90.00
_cell.angle_gamma   90.00
#
_symmetry.space_group_name_H-M   'P 1'
#
loop_
_entity.id
_entity.type
_entity.pdbx_description
1 polymer ?
#
loop_
_entity_poly.entity_id
_entity_poly.type
_entity_poly.pdbx_seq_one_letter_code
_entity_poly.pdbx_strand_id
1 'polypeptide(L)'
;MAFEDLLGDPVIQKYLHELVGPTGMPVAAAPPDGEVTDEELAEDMGLELNDVRRALFILYENDLASYRRVRDEDSGWLTYLWTFHYENIPENLDEEMHRLLEGLEKRRSYESDHQFYLCEVDSIRFEFEEAMEFGFECPECGSPLESMENSRLVEAMEWRIDQLRDELNVDRDEAEAEA
;
A
#
# COMPACT_ATOMS: atom_id res chain seq x y z
N MET A 1 3.26 -0.55 27.49
CA MET A 1 3.28 0.69 26.67
C MET A 1 1.90 0.91 26.06
N ALA A 2 1.55 2.13 25.63
CA ALA A 2 0.23 2.44 25.08
C ALA A 2 -0.18 1.58 23.85
N PHE A 3 0.79 0.99 23.15
CA PHE A 3 0.58 0.24 21.91
C PHE A 3 1.03 -1.24 21.96
N GLU A 4 1.30 -1.76 23.16
CA GLU A 4 1.90 -3.09 23.34
C GLU A 4 1.00 -4.22 22.80
N ASP A 5 -0.32 -4.11 22.97
CA ASP A 5 -1.28 -5.08 22.46
C ASP A 5 -1.36 -5.07 20.92
N LEU A 6 -1.32 -3.89 20.30
CA LEU A 6 -1.32 -3.74 18.82
C LEU A 6 -0.03 -4.26 18.21
N LEU A 7 1.12 -3.91 18.79
CA LEU A 7 2.43 -4.37 18.32
C LEU A 7 2.66 -5.87 18.57
N GLY A 8 1.84 -6.51 19.40
CA GLY A 8 1.81 -7.97 19.56
C GLY A 8 1.17 -8.70 18.38
N ASP A 9 0.39 -8.01 17.55
CA ASP A 9 -0.28 -8.61 16.39
C ASP A 9 0.71 -8.82 15.22
N PRO A 10 0.92 -10.06 14.75
CA PRO A 10 1.79 -10.35 13.60
C PRO A 10 1.39 -9.61 12.31
N VAL A 11 0.11 -9.32 12.13
CA VAL A 11 -0.40 -8.59 10.96
C VAL A 11 0.08 -7.15 11.00
N ILE A 12 -0.03 -6.50 12.16
CA ILE A 12 0.43 -5.11 12.37
C ILE A 12 1.95 -5.02 12.22
N GLN A 13 2.70 -5.97 12.78
CA GLN A 13 4.15 -6.02 12.59
C GLN A 13 4.55 -6.15 11.13
N LYS A 14 3.83 -7.00 10.38
CA LYS A 14 4.07 -7.16 8.94
C LYS A 14 3.73 -5.89 8.18
N TYR A 15 2.59 -5.26 8.48
CA TYR A 15 2.19 -3.99 7.89
C TYR A 15 3.24 -2.89 8.09
N LEU A 16 3.68 -2.68 9.33
CA LEU A 16 4.73 -1.71 9.64
C LEU A 16 6.03 -2.05 8.90
N HIS A 17 6.43 -3.33 8.85
CA HIS A 17 7.63 -3.74 8.14
C HIS A 17 7.54 -3.46 6.62
N GLU A 18 6.41 -3.70 5.98
CA GLU A 18 6.20 -3.38 4.56
C GLU A 18 6.23 -1.87 4.30
N LEU A 19 5.72 -1.05 5.24
CA LEU A 19 5.76 0.40 5.14
C LEU A 19 7.17 0.98 5.28
N VAL A 20 7.83 0.76 6.42
CA VAL A 20 9.07 1.45 6.77
C VAL A 20 10.34 0.68 6.39
N GLY A 21 10.19 -0.58 5.99
CA GLY A 21 11.28 -1.48 5.65
C GLY A 21 12.15 -1.88 6.86
N PRO A 22 13.20 -2.69 6.65
CA PRO A 22 14.01 -3.25 7.73
C PRO A 22 14.77 -2.17 8.51
N THR A 23 15.16 -1.07 7.84
CA THR A 23 15.91 0.03 8.47
C THR A 23 15.00 0.92 9.32
N GLY A 24 13.74 1.10 8.94
CA GLY A 24 12.78 1.89 9.69
C GLY A 24 12.01 1.10 10.75
N MET A 25 12.01 -0.24 10.66
CA MET A 25 11.27 -1.10 11.58
C MET A 25 11.60 -0.87 13.06
N PRO A 26 12.86 -0.63 13.48
CA PRO A 26 13.14 -0.35 14.89
C PRO A 26 12.41 0.91 15.39
N VAL A 27 12.31 1.95 14.57
CA VAL A 27 11.59 3.20 14.88
C VAL A 27 10.09 2.94 15.03
N ALA A 28 9.52 2.11 14.16
CA ALA A 28 8.11 1.77 14.21
C ALA A 28 7.77 0.77 15.35
N ALA A 29 8.69 -0.11 15.72
CA ALA A 29 8.46 -1.16 16.71
C ALA A 29 8.52 -0.67 18.17
N ALA A 30 9.06 0.53 18.41
CA ALA A 30 9.21 1.09 19.75
C ALA A 30 8.80 2.58 19.78
N PRO A 31 7.50 2.88 19.58
CA PRO A 31 6.99 4.23 19.71
C PRO A 31 7.18 4.71 21.17
N PRO A 32 7.76 5.90 21.41
CA PRO A 32 7.90 6.44 22.75
C PRO A 32 6.55 6.90 23.31
N ASP A 33 6.47 6.95 24.64
CA ASP A 33 5.32 7.52 25.33
C ASP A 33 5.36 9.06 25.24
N GLY A 34 4.57 9.63 24.33
CA GLY A 34 4.43 11.09 24.17
C GLY A 34 5.17 11.66 22.97
N GLU A 35 5.60 12.91 23.09
CA GLU A 35 6.30 13.62 22.01
C GLU A 35 7.80 13.37 22.07
N VAL A 36 8.41 13.13 20.91
CA VAL A 36 9.85 12.84 20.80
C VAL A 36 10.48 13.59 19.63
N THR A 37 11.77 13.91 19.73
CA THR A 37 12.54 14.42 18.60
C THR A 37 13.14 13.29 17.76
N ASP A 38 13.43 13.57 16.50
CA ASP A 38 14.16 12.67 15.61
C ASP A 38 15.60 12.40 16.09
N GLU A 39 16.22 13.38 16.75
CA GLU A 39 17.55 13.26 17.37
C GLU A 39 17.55 12.32 18.59
N GLU A 40 16.57 12.46 19.49
CA GLU A 40 16.41 11.57 20.65
C GLU A 40 16.18 10.11 20.20
N LEU A 41 15.28 9.91 19.22
CA LEU A 41 15.03 8.56 18.67
C LEU A 41 16.30 7.95 18.05
N ALA A 42 17.08 8.74 17.32
CA ALA A 42 18.31 8.27 16.71
C ALA A 42 19.37 7.88 17.75
N GLU A 43 19.52 8.69 18.80
CA GLU A 43 20.47 8.43 19.88
C GLU A 43 20.08 7.20 20.70
N ASP A 44 18.81 7.11 21.13
CA ASP A 44 18.31 6.01 21.95
C ASP A 44 18.38 4.65 21.24
N MET A 45 18.14 4.66 19.91
CA MET A 45 18.15 3.45 19.09
C MET A 45 19.52 3.15 18.45
N GLY A 46 20.47 4.09 18.52
CA GLY A 46 21.76 3.99 17.84
C GLY A 46 21.63 3.93 16.31
N LEU A 47 20.64 4.63 15.75
CA LEU A 47 20.37 4.68 14.31
C LEU A 47 20.92 5.95 13.66
N GLU A 48 21.10 5.91 12.34
CA GLU A 48 21.42 7.13 11.60
C GLU A 48 20.20 8.05 11.55
N LEU A 49 20.40 9.33 11.87
CA LEU A 49 19.32 10.34 11.90
C LEU A 49 18.51 10.40 10.59
N ASN A 50 19.15 10.16 9.44
CA ASN A 50 18.47 10.15 8.15
C ASN A 50 17.52 8.96 8.00
N ASP A 51 17.85 7.81 8.59
CA ASP A 51 17.00 6.63 8.57
C ASP A 51 15.78 6.81 9.48
N VAL A 52 16.00 7.39 10.66
CA VAL A 52 14.91 7.76 11.57
C VAL A 52 13.96 8.75 10.93
N ARG A 53 14.49 9.83 10.34
CA ARG A 53 13.68 10.82 9.61
C ARG A 53 12.87 10.18 8.49
N ARG A 54 13.49 9.32 7.67
CA ARG A 54 12.80 8.62 6.59
C ARG A 54 11.65 7.76 7.12
N ALA A 55 11.87 7.00 8.19
CA ALA A 55 10.83 6.19 8.82
C ALA A 55 9.68 7.06 9.35
N LEU A 56 9.99 8.16 10.05
CA LEU A 56 8.99 9.08 10.59
C LEU A 56 8.15 9.75 9.49
N PHE A 57 8.76 10.13 8.37
CA PHE A 57 8.02 10.66 7.22
C PHE A 57 7.07 9.63 6.61
N ILE A 58 7.52 8.38 6.44
CA ILE A 58 6.66 7.30 5.95
C ILE A 58 5.48 7.09 6.91
N LEU A 59 5.72 7.05 8.22
CA LEU A 59 4.66 6.93 9.22
C LEU A 59 3.67 8.10 9.14
N TYR A 60 4.16 9.33 8.91
CA TYR A 60 3.30 10.50 8.72
C TYR A 60 2.44 10.44 7.46
N GLU A 61 3.02 10.00 6.33
CA GLU A 61 2.27 9.84 5.08
C GLU A 61 1.17 8.77 5.17
N ASN A 62 1.25 7.88 6.15
CA ASN A 62 0.27 6.82 6.43
C ASN A 62 -0.57 7.11 7.67
N ASP A 63 -0.65 8.37 8.14
CA ASP A 63 -1.45 8.79 9.30
C ASP A 63 -1.11 8.05 10.63
N LEU A 64 0.09 7.46 10.71
CA LEU A 64 0.61 6.76 11.88
C LEU A 64 1.48 7.66 12.77
N ALA A 65 1.84 8.84 12.29
CA ALA A 65 2.56 9.85 13.05
C ALA A 65 2.13 11.27 12.65
N SER A 66 2.24 12.21 13.57
CA SER A 66 2.13 13.64 13.29
C SER A 66 3.31 14.38 13.90
N TYR A 67 3.57 15.59 13.41
CA TYR A 67 4.63 16.42 13.97
C TYR A 67 4.17 17.85 14.21
N ARG A 68 4.75 18.50 15.21
CA ARG A 68 4.65 19.93 15.43
C ARG A 68 6.03 20.56 15.52
N ARG A 69 6.15 21.79 15.04
CA ARG A 69 7.39 22.57 15.11
C ARG A 69 7.36 23.51 16.30
N VAL A 70 8.42 23.51 17.09
CA VAL A 70 8.65 24.47 18.16
C VAL A 70 9.86 25.31 17.80
N ARG A 71 9.73 26.62 17.96
CA ARG A 71 10.85 27.53 17.83
C ARG A 71 11.36 27.87 19.22
N ASP A 72 12.64 27.64 19.43
CA ASP A 72 13.32 28.11 20.64
C ASP A 72 13.50 29.64 20.57
N GLU A 73 12.97 30.36 21.55
CA GLU A 73 12.95 31.84 21.55
C GLU A 73 14.35 32.45 21.73
N ASP A 74 15.26 31.73 22.40
CA ASP A 74 16.61 32.21 22.73
C ASP A 74 17.61 31.95 21.59
N SER A 75 17.52 30.78 20.96
CA SER A 75 18.48 30.30 19.97
C SER A 75 17.96 30.35 18.53
N GLY A 76 16.64 30.47 18.36
CA GLY A 76 15.97 30.56 17.07
C GLY A 76 15.86 29.23 16.32
N TRP A 77 16.31 28.12 16.90
CA TRP A 77 16.28 26.78 16.30
C TRP A 77 14.86 26.23 16.21
N LEU A 78 14.60 25.45 15.15
CA LEU A 78 13.34 24.76 14.91
C LEU A 78 13.49 23.29 15.32
N THR A 79 12.71 22.87 16.30
CA THR A 79 12.65 21.49 16.78
C THR A 79 11.37 20.83 16.27
N TYR A 80 11.50 19.62 15.72
CA TYR A 80 10.37 18.81 15.27
C TYR A 80 10.04 17.79 16.36
N LEU A 81 8.83 17.87 16.89
CA LEU A 81 8.30 16.95 17.89
C LEU A 81 7.28 16.04 17.20
N TRP A 82 7.53 14.74 17.28
CA TRP A 82 6.74 13.68 16.67
C TRP A 82 5.84 13.00 17.69
N THR A 83 4.63 12.68 17.26
CA THR A 83 3.61 11.94 18.04
C THR A 83 3.13 10.77 17.20
N PHE A 84 3.07 9.57 17.77
CA PHE A 84 2.62 8.35 17.09
C PHE A 84 1.13 8.11 17.34
N HIS A 85 0.41 7.64 16.32
CA HIS A 85 -1.05 7.40 16.33
C HIS A 85 -1.37 5.97 15.85
N TYR A 86 -0.91 4.95 16.57
CA TYR A 86 -1.07 3.55 16.14
C TYR A 86 -2.47 3.00 16.33
N GLU A 87 -3.33 3.72 17.05
CA GLU A 87 -4.77 3.50 17.08
C GLU A 87 -5.43 3.59 15.71
N ASN A 88 -4.82 4.29 14.74
CA ASN A 88 -5.33 4.42 13.37
C ASN A 88 -5.01 3.18 12.50
N ILE A 89 -4.11 2.29 12.93
CA ILE A 89 -3.68 1.14 12.12
C ILE A 89 -4.85 0.26 11.67
N PRO A 90 -5.82 -0.11 12.53
CA PRO A 90 -6.95 -0.94 12.08
C PRO A 90 -7.79 -0.27 11.00
N GLU A 91 -8.08 1.03 11.12
CA GLU A 91 -8.84 1.79 10.12
C GLU A 91 -8.05 1.92 8.82
N ASN A 92 -6.76 2.23 8.89
CA ASN A 92 -5.90 2.32 7.72
C ASN A 92 -5.77 0.98 6.97
N LEU A 93 -5.71 -0.14 7.69
CA LEU A 93 -5.69 -1.48 7.10
C LEU A 93 -7.02 -1.80 6.40
N ASP A 94 -8.14 -1.47 7.04
CA ASP A 94 -9.47 -1.66 6.47
C ASP A 94 -9.64 -0.84 5.18
N GLU A 95 -9.27 0.44 5.19
CA GLU A 95 -9.29 1.28 3.99
C GLU A 95 -8.43 0.73 2.86
N GLU A 96 -7.22 0.26 3.17
CA GLU A 96 -6.30 -0.28 2.16
C GLU A 96 -6.84 -1.59 1.55
N MET A 97 -7.49 -2.43 2.36
CA MET A 97 -8.17 -3.63 1.88
C MET A 97 -9.35 -3.28 0.95
N HIS A 98 -10.13 -2.25 1.26
CA HIS A 98 -11.20 -1.76 0.38
C HIS A 98 -10.64 -1.20 -0.94
N ARG A 99 -9.56 -0.41 -0.91
CA ARG A 99 -8.89 0.08 -2.13
C ARG A 99 -8.35 -1.06 -2.99
N LEU A 100 -7.78 -2.09 -2.35
CA LEU A 100 -7.30 -3.28 -3.05
C LEU A 100 -8.47 -4.03 -3.73
N LEU A 101 -9.59 -4.20 -3.03
CA LEU A 101 -10.80 -4.81 -3.56
C LEU A 101 -11.31 -4.05 -4.79
N GLU A 102 -11.50 -2.72 -4.69
CA GLU A 102 -11.95 -1.88 -5.80
C GLU A 102 -10.98 -1.98 -7.01
N GLY A 103 -9.68 -1.94 -6.75
CA GLY A 103 -8.65 -2.07 -7.78
C GLY A 103 -8.70 -3.42 -8.49
N LEU A 104 -8.88 -4.51 -7.74
CA LEU A 104 -9.01 -5.86 -8.30
C LEU A 104 -10.31 -6.02 -9.10
N GLU A 105 -11.44 -5.52 -8.61
CA GLU A 105 -12.72 -5.57 -9.31
C GLU A 105 -12.66 -4.82 -10.64
N LYS A 106 -12.08 -3.61 -10.62
CA LYS A 106 -11.86 -2.81 -11.83
C LYS A 106 -10.95 -3.53 -12.81
N ARG A 107 -9.85 -4.13 -12.33
CA ARG A 107 -8.94 -4.89 -13.18
C ARG A 107 -9.62 -6.13 -13.76
N ARG A 108 -10.39 -6.85 -12.95
CA ARG A 108 -11.15 -8.03 -13.38
C ARG A 108 -12.17 -7.70 -14.44
N SER A 109 -12.93 -6.61 -14.30
CA SER A 109 -13.86 -6.13 -15.34
C SER A 109 -13.11 -5.85 -16.63
N TYR A 110 -12.05 -5.05 -16.57
CA TYR A 110 -11.23 -4.73 -17.75
C TYR A 110 -10.71 -6.00 -18.44
N GLU A 111 -10.21 -6.96 -17.68
CA GLU A 111 -9.70 -8.23 -18.21
C GLU A 111 -10.83 -9.09 -18.82
N SER A 112 -12.04 -9.06 -18.27
CA SER A 112 -13.17 -9.84 -18.77
C SER A 112 -13.84 -9.21 -20.01
N ASP A 113 -13.83 -7.88 -20.09
CA ASP A 113 -14.53 -7.11 -21.12
C ASP A 113 -13.70 -6.96 -22.40
N HIS A 114 -12.39 -7.19 -22.34
CA HIS A 114 -11.49 -7.00 -23.47
C HIS A 114 -10.86 -8.32 -23.92
N GLN A 115 -10.62 -8.41 -25.22
CA GLN A 115 -9.82 -9.48 -25.82
C GLN A 115 -8.40 -8.96 -26.08
N PHE A 116 -7.41 -9.82 -25.90
CA PHE A 116 -6.01 -9.41 -25.92
C PHE A 116 -5.19 -10.20 -26.91
N TYR A 117 -4.17 -9.54 -27.42
CA TYR A 117 -3.17 -10.09 -28.32
C TYR A 117 -1.78 -9.79 -27.77
N LEU A 118 -0.82 -10.67 -28.03
CA LEU A 118 0.55 -10.59 -27.52
C LEU A 118 1.54 -10.68 -28.68
N CYS A 119 2.51 -9.77 -28.70
CA CYS A 119 3.75 -9.98 -29.44
C CYS A 119 4.70 -10.83 -28.59
N GLU A 120 5.00 -12.06 -29.01
CA GLU A 120 5.92 -12.93 -28.25
C GLU A 120 7.37 -12.43 -28.25
N VAL A 121 7.76 -11.65 -29.27
CA VAL A 121 9.14 -11.16 -29.43
C VAL A 121 9.43 -10.03 -28.44
N ASP A 122 8.57 -9.01 -28.38
CA ASP A 122 8.76 -7.84 -27.53
C ASP A 122 8.03 -7.97 -26.18
N SER A 123 7.22 -9.01 -26.00
CA SER A 123 6.36 -9.22 -24.83
C SER A 123 5.40 -8.06 -24.56
N ILE A 124 4.90 -7.43 -25.63
CA ILE A 124 3.95 -6.32 -25.57
C ILE A 124 2.55 -6.86 -25.83
N ARG A 125 1.63 -6.47 -24.94
CA ARG A 125 0.22 -6.83 -24.99
C ARG A 125 -0.60 -5.69 -25.59
N PHE A 126 -1.56 -6.05 -26.44
CA PHE A 126 -2.47 -5.14 -27.14
C PHE A 126 -3.91 -5.55 -26.88
N GLU A 127 -4.81 -4.59 -26.80
CA GLU A 127 -6.24 -4.86 -26.92
C GLU A 127 -6.61 -5.23 -28.36
N PHE A 128 -7.76 -5.89 -28.54
CA PHE A 128 -8.24 -6.27 -29.86
C PHE A 128 -8.39 -5.07 -30.81
N GLU A 129 -8.89 -3.93 -30.32
CA GLU A 129 -9.06 -2.71 -31.13
C GLU A 129 -7.71 -2.20 -31.64
N GLU A 130 -6.71 -2.10 -30.77
CA GLU A 130 -5.34 -1.71 -31.13
C GLU A 130 -4.70 -2.72 -32.10
N ALA A 131 -4.87 -4.01 -31.83
CA ALA A 131 -4.38 -5.07 -32.72
C ALA A 131 -5.03 -4.96 -34.11
N MET A 132 -6.32 -4.65 -34.19
CA MET A 132 -7.01 -4.42 -35.46
C MET A 132 -6.43 -3.20 -36.20
N GLU A 133 -6.18 -2.09 -35.49
CA GLU A 133 -5.59 -0.89 -36.07
C GLU A 133 -4.21 -1.14 -36.67
N PHE A 134 -3.38 -1.95 -36.02
CA PHE A 134 -2.06 -2.34 -36.50
C PHE A 134 -2.09 -3.56 -37.44
N GLY A 135 -3.26 -4.05 -37.85
CA GLY A 135 -3.38 -5.18 -38.77
C GLY A 135 -2.89 -6.52 -38.20
N PHE A 136 -2.92 -6.68 -36.87
CA PHE A 136 -2.38 -7.80 -36.11
C PHE A 136 -0.86 -7.99 -36.29
N GLU A 137 -0.13 -6.89 -36.52
CA GLU A 137 1.33 -6.85 -36.56
C GLU A 137 1.87 -5.90 -35.47
N CYS A 138 2.95 -6.30 -34.81
CA CYS A 138 3.58 -5.48 -33.77
C CYS A 138 4.22 -4.23 -34.39
N PRO A 139 3.93 -3.01 -33.91
CA PRO A 139 4.50 -1.78 -34.46
C PRO A 139 6.02 -1.63 -34.20
N GLU A 140 6.58 -2.34 -33.23
CA GLU A 140 7.99 -2.26 -32.85
C GLU A 140 8.88 -3.19 -33.71
N CYS A 141 8.52 -4.48 -33.81
CA CYS A 141 9.32 -5.49 -34.51
C CYS A 141 8.72 -6.01 -35.83
N GLY A 142 7.46 -5.70 -36.14
CA GLY A 142 6.74 -6.20 -37.31
C GLY A 142 6.33 -7.67 -37.24
N SER A 143 6.48 -8.34 -36.09
CA SER A 143 6.04 -9.73 -35.91
C SER A 143 4.52 -9.81 -35.77
N PRO A 144 3.87 -10.92 -36.19
CA PRO A 144 2.43 -11.10 -36.00
C PRO A 144 2.07 -11.17 -34.52
N LEU A 145 0.91 -10.65 -34.16
CA LEU A 145 0.34 -10.74 -32.82
C LEU A 145 -0.47 -12.03 -32.67
N GLU A 146 -0.37 -12.69 -31.51
CA GLU A 146 -1.11 -13.91 -31.21
C GLU A 146 -2.20 -13.67 -30.17
N SER A 147 -3.35 -14.33 -30.30
CA SER A 147 -4.44 -14.21 -29.31
C SER A 147 -3.99 -14.70 -27.94
N MET A 148 -4.17 -13.88 -26.92
CA MET A 148 -3.77 -14.16 -25.55
C MET A 148 -5.01 -14.46 -24.70
N GLU A 149 -5.09 -15.70 -24.20
CA GLU A 149 -6.09 -16.08 -23.20
C GLU A 149 -5.69 -15.55 -21.81
N ASN A 150 -6.65 -14.98 -21.09
CA ASN A 150 -6.47 -14.45 -19.74
C ASN A 150 -7.40 -15.10 -18.70
N SER A 151 -8.10 -16.19 -19.04
CA SER A 151 -9.02 -16.90 -18.15
C SER A 151 -8.43 -17.22 -16.77
N ARG A 152 -7.20 -17.74 -16.72
CA ARG A 152 -6.51 -18.01 -15.44
C ARG A 152 -6.25 -16.77 -14.59
N LEU A 153 -6.00 -15.62 -15.22
CA LEU A 153 -5.80 -14.37 -14.51
C LEU A 153 -7.13 -13.90 -13.91
N VAL A 154 -8.21 -13.96 -14.69
CA VAL A 154 -9.57 -13.64 -14.24
C VAL A 154 -9.98 -14.52 -13.07
N GLU A 155 -9.83 -15.84 -13.17
CA GLU A 155 -10.15 -16.80 -12.09
C GLU A 155 -9.35 -16.50 -10.80
N ALA A 156 -8.07 -16.16 -10.92
CA ALA A 156 -7.24 -15.81 -9.76
C ALA A 156 -7.68 -14.50 -9.09
N MET A 157 -8.09 -13.50 -9.88
CA MET A 157 -8.63 -12.24 -9.36
C MET A 157 -9.99 -12.46 -8.70
N GLU A 158 -10.89 -13.23 -9.32
CA GLU A 158 -12.20 -13.57 -8.74
C GLU A 158 -12.03 -14.29 -7.40
N TRP A 159 -11.15 -15.29 -7.33
CA TRP A 159 -10.84 -15.97 -6.08
C TRP A 159 -10.35 -15.01 -4.99
N ARG A 160 -9.47 -14.05 -5.33
CA ARG A 160 -8.95 -13.10 -4.33
C ARG A 160 -10.01 -12.05 -3.93
N ILE A 161 -10.84 -11.62 -4.87
CA ILE A 161 -11.97 -10.72 -4.61
C ILE A 161 -12.92 -11.37 -3.59
N ASP A 162 -13.28 -12.64 -3.79
CA ASP A 162 -14.16 -13.37 -2.87
C ASP A 162 -13.57 -13.43 -1.45
N GLN A 163 -12.28 -13.74 -1.33
CA GLN A 163 -11.60 -13.73 -0.02
C GLN A 163 -11.60 -12.34 0.64
N LEU A 164 -11.39 -11.27 -0.12
CA LEU A 164 -11.41 -9.91 0.42
C LEU A 164 -12.81 -9.49 0.86
N ARG A 165 -13.86 -9.85 0.10
CA ARG A 165 -15.26 -9.60 0.47
C ARG A 165 -15.66 -10.33 1.76
N ASP A 166 -15.23 -11.58 1.91
CA ASP A 166 -15.41 -12.36 3.14
C ASP A 166 -14.69 -11.71 4.33
N GLU A 167 -13.43 -11.28 4.14
CA GLU A 167 -12.60 -10.63 5.18
C GLU A 167 -13.20 -9.27 5.62
N LEU A 168 -13.70 -8.48 4.67
CA LEU A 168 -14.31 -7.16 4.89
C LEU A 168 -15.80 -7.23 5.23
N ASN A 169 -16.43 -8.40 5.11
CA ASN A 169 -17.86 -8.61 5.36
C ASN A 169 -18.80 -7.73 4.48
N VAL A 170 -18.33 -7.34 3.27
CA VAL A 170 -19.04 -6.44 2.35
C VAL A 170 -20.37 -7.01 1.86
N ASP A 171 -20.47 -8.33 1.66
CA ASP A 171 -21.70 -8.99 1.19
C ASP A 171 -22.87 -8.89 2.18
N ARG A 172 -22.59 -8.51 3.43
CA ARG A 172 -23.61 -8.30 4.48
C ARG A 172 -24.19 -6.88 4.45
N ASP A 173 -23.38 -5.90 4.08
CA ASP A 173 -23.77 -4.49 4.08
C ASP A 173 -24.61 -4.12 2.85
N GLU A 174 -24.34 -4.72 1.68
CA GLU A 174 -25.20 -4.56 0.49
C GLU A 174 -26.61 -5.15 0.71
N ALA A 175 -26.70 -6.30 1.38
CA ALA A 175 -27.96 -6.96 1.69
C ALA A 175 -28.79 -6.21 2.76
N GLU A 176 -28.16 -5.47 3.68
CA GLU A 176 -28.84 -4.62 4.66
C GLU A 176 -29.21 -3.24 4.10
N ALA A 177 -28.44 -2.70 3.14
CA ALA A 177 -28.74 -1.43 2.47
C ALA A 177 -29.91 -1.53 1.48
N GLU A 178 -30.18 -2.72 0.93
CA GLU A 178 -31.32 -2.98 0.03
C GLU A 178 -32.61 -3.43 0.75
N ALA A 179 -32.59 -3.61 2.08
CA ALA A 179 -33.71 -4.07 2.91
C ALA A 179 -34.49 -2.92 3.60
#